data_AF-A0A0F9GVK5-F1
#
_entry.id   AF-A0A0F9GVK5-F1
#
_cell.length_a   1.000
_cell.length_b   1.000
_cell.length_c   1.000
_cell.angle_alpha   90.00
_cell.angle_beta   90.00
_cell.angle_gamma   90.00
#
_symmetry.space_group_name_H-M   'P 1'
#
loop_
_entity.id
_entity.type
_entity.pdbx_description
1 polymer ?
#
loop_
_entity_poly.entity_id
_entity_poly.type
_entity_poly.pdbx_seq_one_letter_code
_entity_poly.pdbx_strand_id
1 'polypeptide(L)'
;MNNKDFKNKVVIITGASSGIGEASAIQFAKKGANIVLVARRKEKLLVVEKKISKFNVKTLVCTCNVSQKSQVKQMIKDVLEK
;
A
#
# COMPACT_ATOMS: atom_id res chain seq x y z
N MET A 1 -22.49 -5.54 -11.56
CA MET A 1 -21.37 -4.70 -11.04
C MET A 1 -20.13 -5.02 -11.87
N ASN A 2 -19.55 -4.03 -12.58
CA ASN A 2 -18.27 -4.24 -13.27
C ASN A 2 -17.17 -4.46 -12.24
N ASN A 3 -16.87 -5.72 -11.96
CA ASN A 3 -15.84 -6.13 -11.02
C ASN A 3 -14.49 -5.89 -11.70
N LYS A 4 -13.96 -4.67 -11.63
CA LYS A 4 -12.58 -4.40 -12.09
C LYS A 4 -11.64 -5.33 -11.34
N ASP A 5 -11.01 -6.24 -12.08
CA ASP A 5 -10.00 -7.15 -11.55
C ASP A 5 -8.72 -6.35 -11.27
N PHE A 6 -8.23 -6.42 -10.03
CA PHE A 6 -6.98 -5.78 -9.61
C PHE A 6 -5.83 -6.79 -9.53
N LYS A 7 -6.05 -8.05 -9.92
CA LYS A 7 -5.02 -9.08 -9.97
C LYS A 7 -3.80 -8.56 -10.74
N ASN A 8 -2.63 -8.71 -10.12
CA ASN A 8 -1.34 -8.28 -10.64
C ASN A 8 -1.17 -6.76 -10.84
N LYS A 9 -2.14 -5.92 -10.47
CA LYS A 9 -1.98 -4.47 -10.45
C LYS A 9 -1.28 -4.04 -9.17
N VAL A 10 -0.46 -2.99 -9.27
CA VAL A 10 0.15 -2.33 -8.11
C VAL A 10 -0.74 -1.16 -7.69
N VAL A 11 -1.12 -1.14 -6.41
CA VAL A 11 -1.93 -0.06 -5.82
C VAL A 11 -1.13 0.59 -4.69
N ILE A 12 -0.82 1.88 -4.85
CA ILE A 12 -0.13 2.68 -3.85
C ILE A 12 -1.17 3.39 -2.98
N ILE A 13 -1.07 3.23 -1.67
CA ILE A 13 -2.01 3.80 -0.71
C ILE A 13 -1.26 4.68 0.27
N THR A 14 -1.48 6.00 0.16
CA THR A 14 -1.00 6.98 1.15
C THR A 14 -1.94 7.07 2.34
N GLY A 15 -1.39 7.32 3.52
CA GLY A 15 -2.20 7.30 4.75
C GLY A 15 -2.64 5.89 5.15
N ALA A 16 -1.96 4.85 4.65
CA ALA A 16 -2.36 3.45 4.82
C ALA A 16 -2.29 2.94 6.28
N SER A 17 -1.75 3.72 7.21
CA SER A 17 -1.53 3.29 8.60
C SER A 17 -2.79 3.18 9.48
N SER A 18 -3.95 3.60 9.00
CA SER A 18 -5.22 3.58 9.76
C SER A 18 -6.43 3.98 8.91
N GLY A 19 -7.64 3.77 9.44
CA GLY A 19 -8.88 4.35 8.91
C GLY A 19 -9.17 3.94 7.47
N ILE A 20 -9.52 4.91 6.63
CA ILE A 20 -9.87 4.66 5.22
C ILE A 20 -8.68 4.07 4.44
N GLY A 21 -7.45 4.51 4.70
CA GLY A 21 -6.27 3.98 4.02
C GLY A 21 -6.04 2.50 4.32
N GLU A 22 -6.17 2.12 5.59
CA GLU A 22 -6.10 0.70 6.01
C GLU A 22 -7.24 -0.12 5.38
N ALA A 23 -8.48 0.37 5.47
CA ALA A 23 -9.64 -0.31 4.88
C ALA A 23 -9.47 -0.50 3.36
N SER A 24 -8.92 0.51 2.68
CA SER A 24 -8.62 0.45 1.25
C SER A 24 -7.57 -0.62 0.94
N ALA A 25 -6.48 -0.69 1.71
CA ALA A 25 -5.45 -1.72 1.55
C ALA A 25 -6.03 -3.13 1.66
N ILE A 26 -6.88 -3.35 2.66
CA ILE A 26 -7.56 -4.65 2.85
C ILE A 26 -8.47 -4.96 1.66
N GLN A 27 -9.26 -3.99 1.17
CA GLN A 27 -10.19 -4.22 0.06
C GLN A 27 -9.48 -4.45 -1.28
N PHE A 28 -8.39 -3.75 -1.56
CA PHE A 28 -7.60 -4.00 -2.78
C PHE A 28 -6.83 -5.32 -2.71
N ALA A 29 -6.28 -5.68 -1.54
CA ALA A 29 -5.62 -6.97 -1.37
C ALA A 29 -6.60 -8.14 -1.59
N LYS A 30 -7.84 -8.04 -1.07
CA LYS A 30 -8.92 -9.01 -1.36
C LYS A 30 -9.22 -9.17 -2.84
N LYS A 31 -8.99 -8.13 -3.64
CA LYS A 31 -9.17 -8.12 -5.11
C LYS A 31 -7.92 -8.54 -5.87
N GLY A 32 -6.89 -9.06 -5.19
CA GLY A 32 -5.66 -9.57 -5.80
C GLY A 32 -4.62 -8.51 -6.17
N ALA A 33 -4.79 -7.27 -5.71
CA ALA A 33 -3.82 -6.20 -5.96
C ALA A 33 -2.55 -6.39 -5.13
N ASN A 34 -1.38 -6.14 -5.72
CA ASN A 34 -0.15 -5.91 -4.97
C ASN A 34 -0.24 -4.53 -4.31
N ILE A 35 0.10 -4.44 -3.03
CA ILE A 35 -0.15 -3.24 -2.22
C ILE A 35 1.16 -2.56 -1.83
N VAL A 36 1.25 -1.26 -2.06
CA VAL A 36 2.29 -0.41 -1.47
C VAL A 36 1.66 0.42 -0.35
N LEU A 37 2.05 0.14 0.89
CA LEU A 37 1.59 0.81 2.09
C LEU A 37 2.48 2.01 2.40
N VAL A 38 1.91 3.23 2.31
CA VAL A 38 2.66 4.47 2.50
C VAL A 38 2.09 5.29 3.66
N ALA A 39 2.91 5.55 4.68
CA ALA A 39 2.61 6.50 5.75
C ALA A 39 3.89 6.92 6.50
N ARG A 40 3.76 7.79 7.51
CA ARG A 40 4.89 8.27 8.31
C ARG A 40 5.37 7.28 9.38
N ARG A 41 4.47 6.46 9.92
CA ARG A 41 4.75 5.56 11.06
C ARG A 41 4.89 4.13 10.58
N LYS A 42 6.11 3.59 10.61
CA LYS A 42 6.44 2.26 10.08
C LYS A 42 5.72 1.14 10.82
N GLU A 43 5.66 1.24 12.14
CA GLU A 43 5.10 0.22 13.03
C GLU A 43 3.61 0.00 12.72
N LYS A 44 2.88 1.08 12.46
CA LYS A 44 1.47 1.00 12.06
C LYS A 44 1.30 0.39 10.67
N LEU A 45 2.23 0.62 9.73
CA LEU A 45 2.18 -0.01 8.42
C LEU A 45 2.42 -1.53 8.51
N LEU A 46 3.35 -1.97 9.36
CA LEU A 46 3.60 -3.40 9.61
C LEU A 46 2.35 -4.11 10.19
N VAL A 47 1.58 -3.43 11.04
CA VAL A 47 0.28 -3.97 11.51
C VAL A 47 -0.69 -4.17 10.34
N VAL A 48 -0.74 -3.24 9.39
CA VAL A 48 -1.62 -3.35 8.21
C VAL A 48 -1.12 -4.40 7.23
N GLU A 49 0.20 -4.50 7.00
CA GLU A 49 0.83 -5.57 6.22
C GLU A 49 0.45 -6.95 6.77
N LYS A 50 0.53 -7.14 8.09
CA LYS A 50 0.11 -8.39 8.75
C LYS A 50 -1.37 -8.70 8.55
N LYS A 51 -2.25 -7.68 8.44
CA LYS A 51 -3.69 -7.89 8.18
C LYS A 51 -3.96 -8.35 6.74
N ILE A 52 -3.12 -7.94 5.79
CA ILE A 52 -3.30 -8.26 4.36
C ILE A 52 -2.46 -9.43 3.86
N SER A 53 -1.50 -9.93 4.66
CA SER A 53 -0.63 -11.06 4.30
C SER A 53 -1.39 -12.33 3.90
N LYS A 54 -2.61 -12.52 4.43
CA LYS A 54 -3.49 -13.65 4.10
C LYS A 54 -4.04 -13.66 2.67
N PHE A 55 -3.91 -12.57 1.92
CA PHE A 55 -4.51 -12.44 0.58
C PHE A 55 -3.58 -12.88 -0.57
N ASN A 56 -2.42 -13.47 -0.27
CA ASN A 56 -1.43 -13.95 -1.26
C ASN A 56 -1.06 -12.90 -2.32
N VAL A 57 -0.88 -11.66 -1.88
CA VAL A 57 -0.45 -10.52 -2.72
C VAL A 57 0.89 -10.00 -2.26
N LYS A 58 1.68 -9.42 -3.19
CA LYS A 58 2.93 -8.76 -2.81
C LYS A 58 2.61 -7.48 -2.03
N THR A 59 3.35 -7.25 -0.95
CA THR A 59 3.21 -6.03 -0.15
C THR A 59 4.56 -5.35 -0.02
N LEU A 60 4.57 -4.02 -0.14
CA LEU A 60 5.73 -3.16 0.09
C LEU A 60 5.37 -2.10 1.13
N VAL A 61 6.20 -1.95 2.15
CA VAL A 61 6.05 -0.91 3.18
C VAL A 61 7.02 0.22 2.91
N CYS A 62 6.50 1.44 2.74
CA CYS A 62 7.28 2.65 2.50
C CYS A 62 6.95 3.71 3.55
N THR A 63 7.97 4.17 4.27
CA THR A 63 7.85 5.36 5.11
C THR A 63 8.00 6.62 4.26
N CYS A 64 6.97 7.47 4.21
CA CYS A 64 7.02 8.70 3.43
C CYS A 64 6.15 9.79 4.08
N ASN A 65 6.70 11.00 4.16
CA ASN A 65 5.95 12.22 4.38
C ASN A 65 5.55 12.82 3.02
N VAL A 66 4.28 12.64 2.64
CA VAL A 66 3.75 13.08 1.34
C VAL A 66 3.76 14.60 1.13
N SER A 67 3.89 15.39 2.21
CA SER A 67 4.08 16.84 2.12
C SER A 67 5.49 17.23 1.66
N GLN A 68 6.45 16.29 1.64
CA GLN A 68 7.82 16.51 1.16
C GLN A 68 7.99 15.93 -0.25
N LYS A 69 8.07 16.80 -1.25
CA LYS A 69 8.20 16.41 -2.68
C LYS A 69 9.39 15.49 -2.96
N SER A 70 10.52 15.69 -2.28
CA SER A 70 11.71 14.83 -2.40
C SER A 70 11.43 13.40 -1.94
N GLN A 71 10.74 13.24 -0.80
CA GLN A 71 10.37 11.92 -0.28
C GLN A 71 9.36 11.20 -1.17
N VAL A 72 8.43 11.94 -1.79
CA VAL A 72 7.49 11.35 -2.76
C VAL A 72 8.25 10.84 -3.99
N LYS A 73 9.20 11.61 -4.52
CA LYS A 73 10.04 11.17 -5.65
C LYS A 73 10.83 9.90 -5.31
N GLN A 74 11.45 9.86 -4.13
CA GLN A 74 12.19 8.68 -3.68
C GLN A 74 11.27 7.46 -3.54
N MET A 75 10.11 7.63 -2.90
CA MET A 75 9.14 6.54 -2.73
C MET A 75 8.69 5.95 -4.07
N ILE A 76 8.43 6.77 -5.08
CA ILE A 76 8.07 6.28 -6.41
C ILE A 76 9.23 5.52 -7.06
N LYS A 77 10.47 6.00 -6.91
CA LYS A 77 11.65 5.28 -7.41
C LYS A 77 11.78 3.89 -6.78
N ASP A 78 11.65 3.81 -5.45
CA ASP A 78 11.72 2.55 -4.70
C ASP A 78 10.61 1.55 -5.13
N VAL A 79 9.43 2.06 -5.51
CA VAL A 79 8.30 1.23 -6.00
C VAL A 79 8.56 0.70 -7.41
N LEU A 80 9.25 1.45 -8.28
CA LEU A 80 9.53 1.03 -9.66
C LEU A 80 10.70 0.04 -9.77
N GLU A 81 11.58 0.01 -8.76
CA GLU A 81 12.75 -0.88 -8.72
C GLU A 81 12.46 -2.28 -8.13
N LYS A 82 11.22 -2.55 -7.69
CA LYS A 82 10.78 -3.82 -7.06
C LYS A 82 9.71 -4.56 -7.85
#